data_AF-A0A1F5UG11-F1
#
_entry.id   AF-A0A1F5UG11-F1
#
_cell.length_a   1.000
_cell.length_b   1.000
_cell.length_c   1.000
_cell.angle_alpha   90.00
_cell.angle_beta   90.00
_cell.angle_gamma   90.00
#
_symmetry.space_group_name_H-M   'P 1'
#
loop_
_entity.id
_entity.type
_entity.pdbx_description
1 polymer ?
#
loop_
_entity_poly.entity_id
_entity_poly.type
_entity_poly.pdbx_seq_one_letter_code
_entity_poly.pdbx_strand_id
1 'polypeptide(L)'
;MGLCIKEEKYDSAALNGIHAVISSIDALLVFKGGVVSSSMRHEDAVKILKEIWIRKDTGEYSVHALKVLKMKSIFEYTDMNVNREQAETLAKHVTRFVEWAKRLIE
;
A
#
# COMPACT_ATOMS: atom_id res chain seq x y z
N MET A 1 -10.83 -0.58 -6.47
CA MET A 1 -10.76 0.88 -6.21
C MET A 1 -11.53 1.71 -7.23
N GLY A 2 -11.25 1.62 -8.55
CA GLY A 2 -11.90 2.48 -9.55
C GLY A 2 -13.43 2.42 -9.57
N LEU A 3 -14.02 1.24 -9.38
CA LEU A 3 -15.47 1.09 -9.24
C LEU A 3 -16.01 1.82 -8.00
N CYS A 4 -15.37 1.63 -6.84
CA CYS A 4 -15.77 2.30 -5.59
C CYS A 4 -15.75 3.82 -5.73
N ILE A 5 -14.74 4.39 -6.40
CA ILE A 5 -14.67 5.85 -6.63
C ILE A 5 -15.82 6.31 -7.53
N LYS A 6 -16.15 5.57 -8.60
CA LYS A 6 -17.28 5.89 -9.49
C LYS A 6 -18.63 5.84 -8.79
N GLU A 7 -18.79 4.91 -7.84
CA GLU A 7 -19.99 4.76 -7.01
C GLU A 7 -19.98 5.65 -5.76
N GLU A 8 -19.01 6.57 -5.64
CA GLU A 8 -18.86 7.49 -4.50
C GLU A 8 -18.64 6.79 -3.14
N LYS A 9 -18.21 5.53 -3.17
CA LYS A 9 -17.81 4.72 -2.01
C LYS A 9 -16.34 4.96 -1.68
N TYR A 10 -16.00 6.18 -1.28
CA TYR A 10 -14.61 6.62 -1.11
C TYR A 10 -13.87 5.92 0.03
N ASP A 11 -14.53 5.69 1.17
CA ASP A 11 -13.93 4.95 2.30
C ASP A 11 -13.64 3.51 1.92
N SER A 12 -14.57 2.85 1.21
CA SER A 12 -14.35 1.51 0.67
C SER A 12 -13.22 1.49 -0.35
N ALA A 13 -13.08 2.54 -1.18
CA ALA A 13 -11.94 2.66 -2.08
C ALA A 13 -10.63 2.72 -1.28
N ALA A 14 -10.59 3.53 -0.23
CA ALA A 14 -9.41 3.73 0.60
C ALA A 14 -8.99 2.46 1.35
N LEU A 15 -9.92 1.82 2.06
CA LEU A 15 -9.67 0.57 2.80
C LEU A 15 -9.17 -0.54 1.87
N ASN A 16 -9.84 -0.75 0.74
CA ASN A 16 -9.40 -1.75 -0.24
C ASN A 16 -8.00 -1.44 -0.79
N GLY A 17 -7.68 -0.17 -1.00
CA GLY A 17 -6.36 0.26 -1.46
C GLY A 17 -5.25 0.01 -0.43
N ILE A 18 -5.53 0.30 0.84
CA ILE A 18 -4.63 0.04 1.96
C ILE A 18 -4.33 -1.46 2.06
N HIS A 19 -5.37 -2.30 2.06
CA HIS A 19 -5.19 -3.75 2.13
C HIS A 19 -4.42 -4.29 0.92
N ALA A 20 -4.69 -3.79 -0.29
CA ALA A 20 -3.95 -4.20 -1.48
C ALA A 20 -2.44 -3.91 -1.37
N VAL A 21 -2.05 -2.77 -0.78
CA VAL A 21 -0.64 -2.43 -0.54
C VAL A 21 -0.02 -3.35 0.51
N ILE A 22 -0.69 -3.59 1.64
CA ILE A 22 -0.20 -4.50 2.68
C ILE A 22 0.02 -5.90 2.10
N SER A 23 -0.97 -6.45 1.42
CA SER A 23 -0.87 -7.78 0.78
C SER A 23 0.23 -7.83 -0.28
N SER A 24 0.46 -6.74 -1.01
CA SER A 24 1.54 -6.67 -1.99
C SER A 24 2.93 -6.62 -1.34
N ILE A 25 3.08 -5.94 -0.19
CA ILE A 25 4.33 -5.99 0.59
C ILE A 25 4.57 -7.42 1.05
N ASP A 26 3.58 -8.08 1.66
CA ASP A 26 3.72 -9.45 2.15
C ASP A 26 4.06 -10.43 1.02
N ALA A 27 3.41 -10.29 -0.15
CA ALA A 27 3.74 -11.09 -1.33
C ALA A 27 5.21 -10.94 -1.75
N LEU A 28 5.73 -9.72 -1.79
CA LEU A 28 7.15 -9.46 -2.11
C LEU A 28 8.12 -10.03 -1.07
N LEU A 29 7.77 -9.92 0.22
CA LEU A 29 8.59 -10.45 1.31
C LEU A 29 8.63 -11.98 1.30
N VAL A 30 7.49 -12.63 1.10
CA VAL A 30 7.40 -14.09 1.00
C VAL A 30 8.12 -14.59 -0.25
N PHE A 31 7.89 -13.96 -1.41
CA PHE A 31 8.48 -14.40 -2.67
C PHE A 31 10.00 -14.37 -2.64
N LYS A 32 10.61 -13.33 -2.08
CA LYS A 32 12.06 -13.15 -2.10
C LYS A 32 12.77 -13.70 -0.87
N GLY A 33 12.16 -13.55 0.31
CA GLY A 33 12.79 -13.84 1.60
C GLY A 33 12.15 -14.97 2.38
N GLY A 34 10.98 -15.48 1.97
CA GLY A 34 10.24 -16.50 2.72
C GLY A 34 9.75 -16.02 4.08
N VAL A 35 9.59 -14.71 4.26
CA VAL A 35 9.22 -14.08 5.54
C VAL A 35 7.99 -13.20 5.39
N VAL A 36 7.31 -12.96 6.51
CA VAL A 36 6.26 -11.95 6.69
C VAL A 36 6.56 -11.12 7.93
N SER A 37 6.14 -9.86 7.94
CA SER A 37 6.28 -9.04 9.15
C SER A 37 5.20 -9.42 10.16
N SER A 38 5.59 -9.62 11.43
CA SER A 38 4.66 -9.77 12.56
C SER A 38 4.39 -8.43 13.28
N SER A 39 4.94 -7.32 12.79
CA SER A 39 4.79 -6.00 13.41
C SER A 39 3.36 -5.48 13.24
N MET A 40 2.81 -4.91 14.31
CA MET A 40 1.57 -4.14 14.27
C MET A 40 1.71 -2.84 13.44
N ARG A 41 2.95 -2.42 13.17
CA ARG A 41 3.27 -1.25 12.35
C ARG A 41 3.68 -1.70 10.96
N HIS A 42 2.78 -1.57 10.00
CA HIS A 42 3.02 -2.00 8.62
C HIS A 42 4.20 -1.26 7.95
N GLU A 43 4.62 -0.08 8.44
CA GLU A 43 5.81 0.59 7.93
C GLU A 43 7.10 -0.19 8.21
N ASP A 44 7.11 -1.06 9.23
CA ASP A 44 8.25 -1.94 9.49
C ASP A 44 8.41 -2.99 8.38
N ALA A 45 7.29 -3.48 7.83
CA ALA A 45 7.33 -4.38 6.66
C ALA A 45 7.97 -3.69 5.43
N VAL A 46 7.78 -2.38 5.27
CA VAL A 46 8.44 -1.59 4.20
C VAL A 46 9.95 -1.46 4.44
N LYS A 47 10.42 -1.41 5.69
CA LYS A 47 11.86 -1.42 5.99
C LYS A 47 12.49 -2.74 5.57
N ILE A 48 11.87 -3.86 5.97
CA ILE A 48 12.31 -5.21 5.58
C ILE A 48 12.30 -5.34 4.05
N LEU A 49 11.26 -4.82 3.38
CA LEU A 49 11.17 -4.83 1.93
C LEU A 49 12.40 -4.16 1.28
N LYS A 50 12.80 -2.99 1.79
CA LYS A 50 13.97 -2.25 1.27
C LYS A 50 15.30 -2.95 1.53
N GLU A 51 15.39 -3.75 2.59
CA GLU A 51 16.58 -4.54 2.91
C GLU A 51 16.70 -5.79 2.04
N ILE A 52 15.57 -6.46 1.77
CA ILE A 52 15.53 -7.70 0.98
C ILE A 52 15.61 -7.41 -0.52
N TRP A 53 14.93 -6.35 -1.00
CA TRP A 53 14.88 -5.98 -2.41
C TRP A 53 15.86 -4.86 -2.73
N ILE A 54 17.16 -5.19 -2.84
CA ILE A 54 18.21 -4.23 -3.19
C ILE A 54 18.16 -3.92 -4.69
N ARG A 55 17.33 -2.95 -5.07
CA ARG A 55 17.21 -2.43 -6.45
C ARG A 55 17.19 -0.91 -6.44
N LYS A 56 17.54 -0.32 -7.59
CA LYS A 56 17.54 1.14 -7.78
C LYS A 56 16.16 1.75 -7.55
N ASP A 57 15.10 1.03 -7.91
CA ASP A 57 13.72 1.50 -7.88
C ASP A 57 12.96 1.18 -6.58
N THR A 58 13.45 0.25 -5.75
CA THR A 58 12.77 -0.15 -4.49
C THR A 58 12.50 1.04 -3.58
N GLY A 59 13.47 1.94 -3.43
CA GLY A 59 13.31 3.14 -2.59
C GLY A 59 12.20 4.06 -3.09
N GLU A 60 12.12 4.27 -4.41
CA GLU A 60 11.11 5.12 -5.05
C GLU A 60 9.70 4.55 -4.84
N TYR A 61 9.49 3.28 -5.18
CA TYR A 61 8.17 2.66 -5.05
C TYR A 61 7.74 2.47 -3.59
N SER A 62 8.68 2.25 -2.67
CA SER A 62 8.39 2.19 -1.23
C SER A 62 7.76 3.48 -0.69
N VAL A 63 8.06 4.65 -1.28
CA VAL A 63 7.42 5.92 -0.89
C VAL A 63 5.92 5.89 -1.15
N HIS A 64 5.47 5.21 -2.21
CA HIS A 64 4.04 5.07 -2.48
C HIS A 64 3.34 4.20 -1.45
N ALA A 65 3.96 3.07 -1.07
CA ALA A 65 3.45 2.25 0.02
C ALA A 65 3.34 3.04 1.34
N LEU A 66 4.40 3.77 1.72
CA LEU A 66 4.41 4.57 2.95
C LEU A 66 3.33 5.66 2.96
N LYS A 67 3.08 6.32 1.82
CA LYS A 67 1.98 7.29 1.69
C LYS A 67 0.62 6.66 1.92
N VAL A 68 0.40 5.44 1.44
CA VAL A 68 -0.85 4.69 1.66
C VAL A 68 -1.00 4.25 3.11
N LEU A 69 0.06 3.71 3.71
CA LEU A 69 0.04 3.26 5.11
C LEU A 69 -0.19 4.41 6.09
N LYS A 70 0.34 5.60 5.81
CA LYS A 70 0.08 6.79 6.63
C LYS A 70 -1.41 7.16 6.68
N MET A 71 -2.16 6.93 5.59
CA MET A 71 -3.61 7.12 5.58
C MET A 71 -4.33 6.09 6.46
N LYS A 72 -3.87 4.84 6.50
CA LYS A 72 -4.43 3.82 7.42
C LYS A 72 -4.40 4.29 8.86
N SER A 73 -3.27 4.80 9.31
CA SER A 73 -3.14 5.33 10.67
C SER A 73 -4.13 6.47 10.94
N ILE A 74 -4.37 7.35 9.97
CA ILE A 74 -5.38 8.41 10.13
C ILE A 74 -6.78 7.80 10.28
N PHE A 75 -7.16 6.84 9.43
CA PHE A 75 -8.45 6.14 9.52
C PHE A 75 -8.66 5.39 10.84
N GLU A 76 -7.63 4.71 11.36
CA GLU A 76 -7.76 3.93 12.60
C GLU A 76 -7.96 4.81 13.84
N TYR A 77 -7.47 6.05 13.81
CA TYR A 77 -7.48 6.94 14.97
C TYR A 77 -8.41 8.15 14.82
N THR A 78 -9.08 8.31 13.68
CA THR A 78 -9.99 9.45 13.43
C THR A 78 -11.25 8.99 12.70
N ASP A 79 -12.41 9.58 13.06
CA ASP A 79 -13.68 9.42 12.33
C ASP A 79 -13.68 10.24 11.01
N MET A 80 -12.60 10.15 10.24
CA MET A 80 -12.44 10.91 9.01
C MET A 80 -13.11 10.19 7.84
N ASN A 81 -14.09 10.85 7.22
CA ASN A 81 -14.65 10.43 5.93
C ASN A 81 -13.70 10.82 4.80
N VAL A 82 -13.35 9.87 3.93
CA VAL A 82 -12.52 10.16 2.76
C VAL A 82 -13.35 10.83 1.68
N ASN A 83 -12.83 11.95 1.18
CA ASN A 83 -13.41 12.64 0.04
C ASN A 83 -12.88 12.08 -1.28
N ARG A 84 -13.50 12.50 -2.39
CA ARG A 84 -13.10 12.06 -3.74
C ARG A 84 -11.63 12.30 -4.05
N GLU A 85 -11.12 13.50 -3.76
CA GLU A 85 -9.73 13.88 -4.07
C GLU A 85 -8.72 13.00 -3.33
N GLN A 86 -8.99 12.72 -2.05
CA GLN A 86 -8.19 11.81 -1.23
C GLN A 86 -8.25 10.38 -1.78
N ALA A 87 -9.44 9.88 -2.15
CA ALA A 87 -9.60 8.55 -2.73
C ALA A 87 -8.84 8.40 -4.06
N GLU A 88 -8.94 9.38 -4.96
CA GLU A 88 -8.24 9.40 -6.24
C GLU A 88 -6.72 9.50 -6.06
N THR A 89 -6.26 10.34 -5.12
CA THR A 89 -4.84 10.48 -4.80
C THR A 89 -4.27 9.18 -4.22
N LEU A 90 -5.00 8.54 -3.32
CA LEU A 90 -4.62 7.24 -2.77
C LEU A 90 -4.57 6.18 -3.86
N ALA A 91 -5.57 6.13 -4.74
CA ALA A 91 -5.62 5.19 -5.86
C ALA A 91 -4.37 5.28 -6.74
N LYS A 92 -3.87 6.49 -7.03
CA LYS A 92 -2.63 6.68 -7.79
C LYS A 92 -1.43 6.06 -7.07
N HIS A 93 -1.33 6.20 -5.75
CA HIS A 93 -0.24 5.60 -4.98
C HIS A 93 -0.35 4.07 -4.90
N VAL A 94 -1.56 3.56 -4.65
CA VAL A 94 -1.83 2.11 -4.63
C VAL A 94 -1.47 1.49 -5.98
N THR A 95 -1.98 2.04 -7.09
CA THR A 95 -1.71 1.50 -8.44
C THR A 95 -0.22 1.49 -8.74
N ARG A 96 0.51 2.58 -8.46
CA ARG A 96 1.96 2.62 -8.73
C ARG A 96 2.73 1.55 -7.97
N PHE A 97 2.39 1.34 -6.69
CA PHE A 97 3.07 0.33 -5.88
C PHE A 97 2.69 -1.10 -6.27
N VAL A 98 1.39 -1.39 -6.40
CA VAL A 98 0.88 -2.74 -6.70
C VAL A 98 1.34 -3.20 -8.08
N GLU A 99 1.27 -2.34 -9.09
CA GLU A 99 1.74 -2.69 -10.43
C GLU A 99 3.27 -2.86 -10.50
N TRP A 100 4.02 -2.15 -9.66
CA TRP A 100 5.44 -2.43 -9.49
C TRP A 100 5.69 -3.77 -8.81
N ALA A 101 4.96 -4.07 -7.74
CA ALA A 101 5.08 -5.33 -7.00
C ALA A 101 4.80 -6.54 -7.92
N LYS A 102 3.74 -6.49 -8.73
CA LYS A 102 3.41 -7.53 -9.72
C LYS A 102 4.56 -7.79 -10.68
N ARG A 103 5.14 -6.74 -11.29
CA ARG A 103 6.27 -6.87 -12.23
C ARG A 103 7.54 -7.51 -11.62
N LEU A 104 7.61 -7.64 -10.30
CA LEU A 104 8.75 -8.28 -9.63
C LEU A 104 8.53 -9.78 -9.35
N ILE A 105 7.27 -10.25 -9.36
CA ILE A 105 6.90 -11.62 -8.94
C ILE A 105 6.12 -12.38 -10.02
N GLU A 106 5.69 -11.70 -11.09
CA GLU A 106 5.19 -12.27 -12.35
C GLU A 106 6.32 -12.33 -13.39
#